data_AF-A0A8I1HFT0-F1
#
_entry.id   AF-A0A8I1HFT0-F1
#
_cell.length_a   1.000
_cell.length_b   1.000
_cell.length_c   1.000
_cell.angle_alpha   90.00
_cell.angle_beta   90.00
_cell.angle_gamma   90.00
#
_symmetry.space_group_name_H-M   'P 1'
#
loop_
_entity.id
_entity.type
_entity.pdbx_description
1 polymer ?
#
loop_
_entity_poly.entity_id
_entity_poly.type
_entity_poly.pdbx_seq_one_letter_code
_entity_poly.pdbx_strand_id
1 'polypeptide(L)'
;MTAHAKLSPSSAHRWMRCAGSVILEKDLPDSSSEHADLGTAAHFLASECLEQGKDAADFEGHTIVIIKGNALWIDATTESPVSNFFTVETEMVENVQIYLDAVRSQADGNELLVEQRVDFSEFVGAEGSFGTSDAVVLTETEIQVHDLKYGKGVKVDAESNEQLALYGLGALATFGMFGDFKQVRMVIHQPRLGYQSESVLTVEELYDFARDAKASVTHIHSLEAGLDEGDMGAIADLDSSFNPGEKQCHWCKAKATCPALQKHLVETIAGEFEDLTQLDLQEEITNATAQVPSFENEQLSRMYAVIPLLEGWIKAVDSTVHQKMHAGEAIPGFKMVQGKKGNRAWTDAEEAEKLLKSMRLKTEQMYDLKLISPTKAAALQKEEVIGPRQWTKIEALITQADGKPTVAPESDKRPALDMKPQFEDLTVSE
;
A
#
# COMPACT_ATOMS: atom_id res chain seq x y z
N MET A 1 4.91 19.90 -5.26
CA MET A 1 4.28 18.69 -5.80
C MET A 1 5.40 17.78 -6.22
N THR A 2 5.55 16.63 -5.57
CA THR A 2 6.33 15.54 -6.13
C THR A 2 5.67 15.21 -7.46
N ALA A 3 6.35 15.50 -8.56
CA ALA A 3 5.86 15.10 -9.88
C ALA A 3 5.77 13.57 -9.86
N HIS A 4 4.57 13.01 -9.90
CA HIS A 4 4.40 11.59 -10.12
C HIS A 4 4.46 11.37 -11.63
N ALA A 5 5.43 10.57 -12.08
CA ALA A 5 5.45 10.12 -13.46
C ALA A 5 4.14 9.36 -13.73
N LYS A 6 3.47 9.67 -14.84
CA LYS A 6 2.23 9.01 -15.28
C LYS A 6 2.40 7.49 -15.35
N LEU A 7 3.58 7.04 -15.78
CA LEU A 7 4.00 5.64 -15.86
C LEU A 7 5.01 5.35 -14.73
N SER A 8 4.57 5.53 -13.48
CA SER A 8 5.42 5.34 -12.31
C SER A 8 5.80 3.87 -12.10
N PRO A 9 6.94 3.56 -11.44
CA PRO A 9 7.27 2.19 -11.06
C PRO A 9 6.22 1.52 -10.18
N SER A 10 5.64 2.25 -9.22
CA SER A 10 4.61 1.72 -8.32
C SER A 10 3.32 1.27 -9.04
N SER A 11 3.07 1.81 -10.24
CA SER A 11 1.93 1.43 -11.09
C SER A 11 2.32 0.53 -12.27
N ALA A 12 3.58 0.07 -12.38
CA ALA A 12 4.09 -0.73 -13.49
C ALA A 12 3.36 -2.05 -13.70
N HIS A 13 3.02 -2.74 -12.61
CA HIS A 13 2.16 -3.93 -12.64
C HIS A 13 0.81 -3.69 -13.34
N ARG A 14 0.35 -2.43 -13.41
CA ARG A 14 -0.89 -2.05 -14.07
C ARG A 14 -0.65 -1.59 -15.50
N TRP A 15 0.19 -0.58 -15.73
CA TRP A 15 0.36 -0.02 -17.07
C TRP A 15 1.10 -0.97 -18.03
N MET A 16 1.99 -1.84 -17.56
CA MET A 16 2.61 -2.88 -18.41
C MET A 16 1.64 -4.00 -18.79
N ARG A 17 0.60 -4.23 -17.98
CA ARG A 17 -0.34 -5.35 -18.19
C ARG A 17 -1.60 -4.93 -18.90
N CYS A 18 -2.06 -3.70 -18.69
CA CYS A 18 -3.35 -3.19 -19.16
C CYS A 18 -3.20 -1.73 -19.58
N ALA A 19 -2.74 -1.48 -20.80
CA ALA A 19 -2.58 -0.12 -21.33
C ALA A 19 -3.88 0.69 -21.31
N GLY A 20 -5.03 0.04 -21.54
CA GLY A 20 -6.34 0.70 -21.47
C GLY A 20 -6.68 1.27 -20.07
N SER A 21 -6.06 0.75 -19.00
CA SER A 21 -6.25 1.32 -17.66
C SER A 21 -5.63 2.71 -17.54
N VAL A 22 -4.51 2.98 -18.22
CA VAL A 22 -3.85 4.30 -18.21
C VAL A 22 -4.76 5.35 -18.82
N ILE A 23 -5.47 4.99 -19.88
CA ILE A 23 -6.44 5.85 -20.56
C ILE A 23 -7.64 6.14 -19.65
N LEU A 24 -8.25 5.10 -19.06
CA LEU A 24 -9.42 5.27 -18.19
C LEU A 24 -9.13 6.02 -16.89
N GLU A 25 -7.89 5.98 -16.39
CA GLU A 25 -7.50 6.63 -15.15
C GLU A 25 -7.05 8.08 -15.31
N LYS A 26 -6.83 8.55 -16.55
CA LYS A 26 -6.19 9.85 -16.86
C LYS A 26 -6.80 11.02 -16.11
N ASP A 27 -8.14 11.05 -16.02
CA ASP A 27 -8.90 12.15 -15.40
C ASP A 27 -9.51 11.77 -14.04
N LEU A 28 -9.13 10.61 -13.48
CA LEU A 28 -9.62 10.18 -12.17
C LEU A 28 -8.70 10.68 -11.05
N PRO A 29 -9.28 11.26 -9.97
CA PRO A 29 -8.49 11.79 -8.87
C PRO A 29 -7.70 10.68 -8.18
N ASP A 30 -6.48 11.00 -7.77
CA ASP A 30 -5.75 10.16 -6.81
C ASP A 30 -6.49 10.17 -5.48
N SER A 31 -6.70 8.99 -4.91
CA SER A 31 -7.17 8.82 -3.54
C SER A 31 -6.04 8.28 -2.69
N SER A 32 -5.85 8.88 -1.50
CA SER A 32 -5.03 8.27 -0.46
C SER A 32 -5.92 7.58 0.57
N SER A 33 -5.34 6.63 1.29
CA SER A 33 -5.96 6.00 2.44
C SER A 33 -5.05 6.18 3.65
N GLU A 34 -5.61 6.07 4.85
CA GLU A 34 -4.83 6.07 6.09
C GLU A 34 -3.72 4.99 6.08
N HIS A 35 -3.94 3.87 5.39
CA HIS A 35 -2.93 2.84 5.20
C HIS A 35 -1.79 3.26 4.26
N ALA A 36 -2.10 4.01 3.19
CA ALA A 36 -1.10 4.56 2.28
C ALA A 36 -0.26 5.63 2.99
N ASP A 37 -0.92 6.53 3.71
CA ASP A 37 -0.28 7.60 4.48
C ASP A 37 0.60 7.05 5.62
N LEU A 38 0.14 6.01 6.32
CA LEU A 38 0.95 5.28 7.31
C LEU A 38 2.19 4.65 6.66
N GLY A 39 2.07 4.16 5.43
CA GLY A 39 3.20 3.68 4.64
C GLY A 39 4.20 4.80 4.38
N THR A 40 3.75 5.93 3.86
CA THR A 40 4.61 7.12 3.64
C THR A 40 5.33 7.56 4.91
N ALA A 41 4.64 7.56 6.06
CA ALA A 41 5.28 7.87 7.34
C ALA A 41 6.39 6.88 7.73
N ALA A 42 6.18 5.58 7.49
CA ALA A 42 7.18 4.56 7.78
C ALA A 42 8.40 4.64 6.84
N HIS A 43 8.21 4.95 5.55
CA HIS A 43 9.33 5.21 4.63
C HIS A 43 10.13 6.42 5.06
N PHE A 44 9.45 7.52 5.43
CA PHE A 44 10.11 8.72 5.93
C PHE A 44 10.95 8.46 7.18
N LEU A 45 10.40 7.75 8.17
CA LEU A 45 11.16 7.33 9.35
C LEU A 45 12.37 6.49 8.95
N ALA A 46 12.21 5.53 8.05
CA ALA A 46 13.29 4.68 7.59
C ALA A 46 14.41 5.47 6.91
N SER A 47 14.05 6.42 6.03
CA SER A 47 15.01 7.33 5.38
C SER A 47 15.79 8.14 6.41
N GLU A 48 15.10 8.82 7.33
CA GLU A 48 15.72 9.64 8.38
C GLU A 48 16.71 8.81 9.23
N CYS A 49 16.35 7.56 9.54
CA CYS A 49 17.20 6.64 10.29
C CYS A 49 18.45 6.20 9.51
N LEU A 50 18.32 5.88 8.22
CA LEU A 50 19.45 5.49 7.38
C LEU A 50 20.40 6.66 7.14
N GLU A 51 19.89 7.84 6.82
CA GLU A 51 20.70 9.04 6.55
C GLU A 51 21.43 9.55 7.79
N GLN A 52 20.79 9.50 8.97
CA GLN A 52 21.41 9.95 10.22
C GLN A 52 22.22 8.87 10.94
N GLY A 53 22.18 7.62 10.46
CA GLY A 53 22.81 6.48 11.15
C GLY A 53 22.23 6.21 12.54
N LYS A 54 20.91 6.41 12.71
CA LYS A 54 20.17 6.27 13.99
C LYS A 54 19.18 5.13 13.95
N ASP A 55 18.86 4.55 15.10
CA ASP A 55 17.84 3.51 15.18
C ASP A 55 16.44 4.12 15.21
N ALA A 56 15.44 3.36 14.78
CA ALA A 56 14.05 3.83 14.77
C ALA A 56 13.56 4.21 16.19
N ALA A 57 14.14 3.57 17.22
CA ALA A 57 13.87 3.86 18.63
C ALA A 57 14.31 5.28 19.04
N ASP A 58 15.30 5.87 18.37
CA ASP A 58 15.74 7.25 18.65
C ASP A 58 14.65 8.28 18.31
N PHE A 59 13.69 7.90 17.47
CA PHE A 59 12.56 8.73 17.06
C PHE A 59 11.23 8.31 17.71
N GLU A 60 11.23 7.34 18.64
CA GLU A 60 10.01 6.92 19.32
C GLU A 60 9.30 8.12 19.99
N GLY A 61 7.98 8.20 19.80
CA GLY A 61 7.16 9.29 20.32
C GLY A 61 7.20 10.59 19.51
N HIS A 62 8.05 10.72 18.49
CA HIS A 62 7.96 11.83 17.53
C HIS A 62 6.73 11.67 16.65
N THR A 63 6.23 12.78 16.11
CA THR A 63 5.05 12.78 15.23
C THR A 63 5.43 13.19 13.82
N ILE A 64 4.96 12.39 12.86
CA ILE A 64 5.10 12.62 11.42
C ILE A 64 3.76 13.11 10.90
N VAL A 65 3.77 14.13 10.05
CA VAL A 65 2.58 14.68 9.38
C VAL A 65 2.65 14.41 7.88
N ILE A 66 1.52 14.10 7.26
CA ILE A 66 1.42 13.92 5.81
C ILE A 66 0.72 15.13 5.18
N ILE A 67 1.46 15.89 4.37
CA ILE A 67 0.95 17.09 3.69
C ILE A 67 1.15 16.91 2.18
N LYS A 68 0.02 16.84 1.45
CA LYS A 68 0.01 16.65 -0.01
C LYS A 68 0.89 15.46 -0.44
N GLY A 69 0.81 14.36 0.30
CA GLY A 69 1.56 13.12 0.05
C GLY A 69 3.01 13.10 0.55
N ASN A 70 3.50 14.18 1.17
CA ASN A 70 4.86 14.24 1.71
C ASN A 70 4.84 14.10 3.23
N ALA A 71 5.74 13.29 3.77
CA ALA A 71 5.94 13.12 5.19
C ALA A 71 6.99 14.12 5.72
N LEU A 72 6.71 14.72 6.87
CA LEU A 72 7.58 15.67 7.55
C LEU A 72 7.47 15.45 9.07
N TRP A 73 8.52 15.77 9.82
CA TRP A 73 8.39 15.91 11.27
C TRP A 73 7.45 17.07 11.62
N ILE A 74 6.59 16.88 12.62
CA ILE A 74 5.78 17.98 13.13
C ILE A 74 6.69 19.03 13.79
N ASP A 75 6.45 20.29 13.48
CA ASP A 75 7.16 21.41 14.11
C ASP A 75 6.22 22.60 14.37
N ALA A 76 6.76 23.65 14.99
CA ALA A 76 6.00 24.86 15.32
C ALA A 76 5.52 25.66 14.09
N THR A 77 6.03 25.35 12.90
CA THR A 77 5.67 26.01 11.64
C THR A 77 4.69 25.20 10.80
N THR A 78 4.36 23.98 11.24
CA THR A 78 3.39 23.12 10.55
C THR A 78 2.00 23.75 10.63
N GLU A 79 1.45 24.14 9.48
CA GLU A 79 0.15 24.80 9.38
C GLU A 79 -0.98 23.91 9.92
N SER A 80 -1.82 24.48 10.78
CA SER A 80 -2.95 23.81 11.41
C SER A 80 -4.26 24.15 10.66
N PRO A 81 -5.20 23.19 10.50
CA PRO A 81 -5.18 21.82 11.01
C PRO A 81 -4.55 20.81 10.04
N VAL A 82 -3.71 19.91 10.58
CA VAL A 82 -3.23 18.72 9.86
C VAL A 82 -4.20 17.57 10.13
N SER A 83 -4.79 17.00 9.08
CA SER A 83 -5.75 15.89 9.20
C SER A 83 -5.09 14.52 9.39
N ASN A 84 -3.89 14.30 8.82
CA ASN A 84 -3.21 13.01 8.84
C ASN A 84 -1.83 13.12 9.52
N PHE A 85 -1.75 12.64 10.75
CA PHE A 85 -0.53 12.57 11.55
C PHE A 85 -0.35 11.18 12.14
N PHE A 86 0.91 10.78 12.33
CA PHE A 86 1.29 9.47 12.83
C PHE A 86 2.37 9.64 13.88
N THR A 87 2.10 9.21 15.11
CA THR A 87 3.13 9.11 16.13
C THR A 87 3.98 7.86 15.85
N VAL A 88 5.29 7.98 15.98
CA VAL A 88 6.22 6.86 15.90
C VAL A 88 6.03 6.00 17.15
N GLU A 89 5.13 5.04 17.05
CA GLU A 89 4.86 4.06 18.10
C GLU A 89 5.78 2.83 17.95
N THR A 90 5.90 2.05 19.02
CA THR A 90 6.78 0.87 19.06
C THR A 90 6.53 -0.14 17.94
N GLU A 91 5.28 -0.32 17.47
CA GLU A 91 5.05 -1.19 16.31
C GLU A 91 5.82 -0.67 15.08
N MET A 92 5.80 0.64 14.85
CA MET A 92 6.55 1.27 13.76
C MET A 92 8.06 1.20 14.00
N VAL A 93 8.51 1.46 15.22
CA VAL A 93 9.91 1.30 15.62
C VAL A 93 10.42 -0.11 15.30
N GLU A 94 9.77 -1.14 15.83
CA GLU A 94 10.17 -2.54 15.64
C GLU A 94 10.21 -2.93 14.16
N ASN A 95 9.17 -2.57 13.41
CA ASN A 95 9.06 -2.96 12.01
C ASN A 95 10.04 -2.18 11.11
N VAL A 96 10.20 -0.89 11.33
CA VAL A 96 11.19 -0.10 10.58
C VAL A 96 12.61 -0.56 10.94
N GLN A 97 12.90 -0.86 12.21
CA GLN A 97 14.22 -1.37 12.61
C GLN A 97 14.60 -2.66 11.88
N ILE A 98 13.66 -3.59 11.67
CA ILE A 98 13.91 -4.81 10.89
C ILE A 98 14.41 -4.48 9.46
N TYR A 99 13.82 -3.46 8.83
CA TYR A 99 14.27 -2.99 7.52
C TYR A 99 15.64 -2.33 7.58
N LEU A 100 15.86 -1.44 8.57
CA LEU A 100 17.13 -0.74 8.77
C LEU A 100 18.28 -1.73 8.95
N ASP A 101 18.11 -2.73 9.81
CA ASP A 101 19.11 -3.75 10.09
C ASP A 101 19.46 -4.55 8.84
N ALA A 102 18.43 -4.93 8.06
CA ALA A 102 18.63 -5.68 6.82
C ALA A 102 19.41 -4.86 5.77
N VAL A 103 19.07 -3.58 5.57
CA VAL A 103 19.76 -2.70 4.62
C VAL A 103 21.18 -2.40 5.08
N ARG A 104 21.38 -2.04 6.36
CA ARG A 104 22.71 -1.76 6.93
C ARG A 104 23.64 -2.96 6.85
N SER A 105 23.10 -4.16 7.05
CA SER A 105 23.88 -5.39 6.91
C SER A 105 24.36 -5.63 5.48
N GLN A 106 23.61 -5.22 4.45
CA GLN A 106 24.06 -5.31 3.05
C GLN A 106 25.02 -4.18 2.69
N ALA A 107 24.82 -3.01 3.30
CA ALA A 107 25.66 -1.83 3.12
C ALA A 107 27.02 -1.92 3.82
N ASP A 108 27.27 -2.89 4.70
CA ASP A 108 28.54 -2.99 5.43
C ASP A 108 29.71 -3.19 4.45
N GLY A 109 30.58 -2.17 4.35
CA GLY A 109 31.70 -2.13 3.41
C GLY A 109 31.31 -1.77 1.96
N ASN A 110 30.05 -1.42 1.69
CA ASN A 110 29.52 -1.03 0.38
C ASN A 110 28.95 0.40 0.41
N GLU A 111 28.70 0.99 -0.76
CA GLU A 111 28.08 2.32 -0.83
C GLU A 111 26.56 2.19 -0.67
N LEU A 112 25.98 2.90 0.31
CA LEU A 112 24.54 3.00 0.53
C LEU A 112 24.03 4.37 0.12
N LEU A 113 23.01 4.37 -0.74
CA LEU A 113 22.34 5.57 -1.21
C LEU A 113 20.85 5.48 -0.83
N VAL A 114 20.36 6.47 -0.09
CA VAL A 114 18.99 6.50 0.46
C VAL A 114 18.12 7.43 -0.37
N GLU A 115 16.84 7.10 -0.55
CA GLU A 115 15.83 7.91 -1.28
C GLU A 115 16.33 8.39 -2.66
N GLN A 116 16.94 7.47 -3.42
CA GLN A 116 17.54 7.82 -4.71
C GLN A 116 16.49 7.98 -5.79
N ARG A 117 16.44 9.17 -6.39
CA ARG A 117 15.70 9.39 -7.63
C ARG A 117 16.42 8.67 -8.78
N VAL A 118 15.73 7.70 -9.37
CA VAL A 118 16.23 6.89 -10.47
C VAL A 118 15.44 7.20 -11.74
N ASP A 119 16.16 7.50 -12.82
CA ASP A 119 15.58 7.82 -14.13
C ASP A 119 15.80 6.65 -15.09
N PHE A 120 14.73 6.18 -15.73
CA PHE A 120 14.75 5.08 -16.68
C PHE A 120 14.13 5.49 -18.03
N SER A 121 14.02 6.79 -18.29
CA SER A 121 13.37 7.37 -19.48
C SER A 121 13.96 6.84 -20.78
N GLU A 122 15.29 6.75 -20.88
CA GLU A 122 15.97 6.25 -22.09
C GLU A 122 15.65 4.78 -22.37
N PHE A 123 15.53 3.96 -21.33
CA PHE A 123 15.24 2.53 -21.45
C PHE A 123 13.82 2.29 -21.95
N VAL A 124 12.84 2.99 -21.40
CA VAL A 124 11.43 2.79 -21.74
C VAL A 124 10.93 3.68 -22.89
N GLY A 125 11.74 4.66 -23.32
CA GLY A 125 11.40 5.55 -24.43
C GLY A 125 10.30 6.58 -24.10
N ALA A 126 10.14 6.95 -22.84
CA ALA A 126 9.22 7.99 -22.38
C ALA A 126 9.95 8.99 -21.47
N GLU A 127 10.01 10.25 -21.90
CA GLU A 127 10.63 11.33 -21.11
C GLU A 127 9.88 11.54 -19.79
N GLY A 128 10.64 11.79 -18.71
CA GLY A 128 10.07 11.97 -17.38
C GLY A 128 9.62 10.66 -16.73
N SER A 129 10.18 9.52 -17.14
CA SER A 129 9.96 8.23 -16.50
C SER A 129 11.00 8.01 -15.40
N PHE A 130 10.59 8.26 -14.16
CA PHE A 130 11.44 8.15 -12.97
C PHE A 130 10.67 7.60 -11.78
N GLY A 131 11.41 7.20 -10.75
CA GLY A 131 10.86 6.90 -9.43
C GLY A 131 11.88 7.19 -8.34
N THR A 132 11.52 6.88 -7.10
CA THR A 132 12.43 6.99 -5.95
C THR A 132 12.59 5.60 -5.35
N SER A 133 13.83 5.12 -5.32
CA SER A 133 14.20 3.86 -4.65
C SER A 133 14.52 4.15 -3.20
N ASP A 134 13.92 3.41 -2.26
CA ASP A 134 14.09 3.68 -0.82
C ASP A 134 15.55 3.54 -0.39
N ALA A 135 16.22 2.46 -0.82
CA ALA A 135 17.65 2.29 -0.66
C ALA A 135 18.29 1.56 -1.84
N VAL A 136 19.48 2.01 -2.23
CA VAL A 136 20.33 1.38 -3.24
C VAL A 136 21.68 1.06 -2.60
N VAL A 137 22.14 -0.18 -2.70
CA VAL A 137 23.48 -0.59 -2.27
C VAL A 137 24.31 -0.95 -3.50
N LEU A 138 25.49 -0.33 -3.63
CA LEU A 138 26.43 -0.61 -4.69
C LEU A 138 27.59 -1.44 -4.14
N THR A 139 27.73 -2.66 -4.66
CA THR A 139 28.86 -3.55 -4.39
C THR A 139 29.87 -3.50 -5.55
N GLU A 140 30.93 -4.31 -5.54
CA GLU A 140 31.88 -4.37 -6.66
C GLU A 140 31.24 -4.83 -7.98
N THR A 141 30.28 -5.75 -7.93
CA THR A 141 29.72 -6.41 -9.14
C THR A 141 28.20 -6.44 -9.20
N GLU A 142 27.49 -5.96 -8.18
CA GLU A 142 26.03 -6.00 -8.08
C GLU A 142 25.47 -4.66 -7.59
N ILE A 143 24.36 -4.23 -8.20
CA ILE A 143 23.49 -3.18 -7.67
C ILE A 143 22.35 -3.85 -6.89
N GLN A 144 22.07 -3.41 -5.68
CA GLN A 144 20.92 -3.89 -4.91
C GLN A 144 19.90 -2.76 -4.76
N VAL A 145 18.64 -3.03 -5.07
CA VAL A 145 17.51 -2.13 -4.82
C VAL A 145 16.65 -2.73 -3.72
N HIS A 146 16.49 -1.99 -2.63
CA HIS A 146 15.69 -2.36 -1.47
C HIS A 146 14.45 -1.46 -1.41
N ASP A 147 13.27 -2.08 -1.38
CA ASP A 147 11.98 -1.39 -1.28
C ASP A 147 11.25 -1.89 -0.03
N LEU A 148 10.90 -0.95 0.83
CA LEU A 148 10.07 -1.16 2.01
C LEU A 148 8.61 -1.23 1.57
N LYS A 149 7.89 -2.24 2.06
CA LYS A 149 6.45 -2.39 1.85
C LYS A 149 5.76 -2.49 3.21
N TYR A 150 5.30 -1.35 3.72
CA TYR A 150 4.77 -1.23 5.08
C TYR A 150 3.28 -1.61 5.23
N GLY A 151 2.62 -2.04 4.16
CA GLY A 151 1.23 -2.51 4.20
C GLY A 151 1.05 -3.85 4.95
N LYS A 152 -0.11 -4.05 5.61
CA LYS A 152 -0.49 -5.30 6.28
C LYS A 152 -1.40 -6.23 5.45
N GLY A 153 -1.94 -5.74 4.32
CA GLY A 153 -3.02 -6.45 3.60
C GLY A 153 -2.58 -7.37 2.47
N VAL A 154 -1.48 -7.04 1.77
CA VAL A 154 -1.05 -7.74 0.55
C VAL A 154 0.42 -8.10 0.66
N LYS A 155 0.73 -9.38 0.42
CA LYS A 155 2.10 -9.87 0.28
C LYS A 155 2.62 -9.48 -1.11
N VAL A 156 3.83 -8.94 -1.17
CA VAL A 156 4.51 -8.50 -2.39
C VAL A 156 5.80 -9.32 -2.53
N ASP A 157 5.95 -9.97 -3.68
CA ASP A 157 7.12 -10.76 -4.02
C ASP A 157 8.07 -9.97 -4.91
N ALA A 158 9.37 -10.23 -4.77
CA ALA A 158 10.42 -9.62 -5.59
C ALA A 158 10.57 -10.32 -6.96
N GLU A 159 10.18 -11.59 -7.04
CA GLU A 159 10.21 -12.35 -8.29
C GLU A 159 9.22 -11.75 -9.31
N SER A 160 9.73 -11.46 -10.51
CA SER A 160 8.95 -10.82 -11.59
C SER A 160 8.26 -9.51 -11.17
N ASN A 161 8.93 -8.71 -10.32
CA ASN A 161 8.39 -7.45 -9.82
C ASN A 161 8.77 -6.28 -10.75
N GLU A 162 7.80 -5.74 -11.46
CA GLU A 162 8.02 -4.70 -12.47
C GLU A 162 8.50 -3.37 -11.84
N GLN A 163 8.06 -3.05 -10.62
CA GLN A 163 8.49 -1.84 -9.89
C GLN A 163 9.98 -1.90 -9.59
N LEU A 164 10.45 -2.99 -8.96
CA LEU A 164 11.85 -3.14 -8.61
C LEU A 164 12.75 -3.25 -9.84
N ALA A 165 12.27 -3.87 -10.93
CA ALA A 165 13.03 -3.93 -12.18
C ALA A 165 13.22 -2.54 -12.80
N LEU A 166 12.22 -1.65 -12.73
CA LEU A 166 12.38 -0.25 -13.16
C LEU A 166 13.32 0.54 -12.26
N TYR A 167 13.30 0.31 -10.94
CA TYR A 167 14.29 0.89 -10.04
C TYR A 167 15.70 0.39 -10.36
N GLY A 168 15.84 -0.91 -10.63
CA GLY A 168 17.09 -1.52 -11.08
C GLY A 168 17.61 -0.90 -12.39
N LEU A 169 16.72 -0.68 -13.36
CA LEU A 169 17.07 -0.02 -14.62
C LEU A 169 17.55 1.40 -14.40
N GLY A 170 16.83 2.19 -13.60
CA GLY A 170 17.22 3.56 -13.34
C GLY A 170 18.50 3.65 -12.49
N ALA A 171 18.71 2.74 -11.54
CA ALA A 171 19.97 2.64 -10.81
C ALA A 171 21.14 2.26 -11.74
N LEU A 172 20.93 1.31 -12.66
CA LEU A 172 21.92 0.96 -13.68
C LEU A 172 22.20 2.14 -14.63
N ALA A 173 21.19 2.92 -15.00
CA ALA A 173 21.36 4.13 -15.81
C ALA A 173 22.27 5.14 -15.10
N THR A 174 21.99 5.41 -13.83
CA THR A 174 22.70 6.40 -13.02
C THR A 174 24.10 5.96 -12.66
N PHE A 175 24.28 4.69 -12.28
CA PHE A 175 25.52 4.22 -11.65
C PHE A 175 26.37 3.31 -12.54
N GLY A 176 25.84 2.79 -13.65
CA GLY A 176 26.50 1.78 -14.48
C GLY A 176 27.85 2.19 -15.05
N MET A 177 28.17 3.50 -15.12
CA MET A 177 29.49 3.97 -15.54
C MET A 177 30.57 3.87 -14.45
N PHE A 178 30.19 3.70 -13.18
CA PHE A 178 31.11 3.66 -12.04
C PHE A 178 31.52 2.24 -11.64
N GLY A 179 30.87 1.21 -12.19
CA GLY A 179 31.16 -0.19 -11.87
C GLY A 179 30.79 -1.14 -13.00
N ASP A 180 31.49 -2.26 -13.09
CA ASP A 180 31.20 -3.32 -14.06
C ASP A 180 30.15 -4.29 -13.49
N PHE A 181 28.96 -3.74 -13.19
CA PHE A 181 27.88 -4.49 -12.57
C PHE A 181 27.36 -5.58 -13.50
N LYS A 182 27.17 -6.79 -12.96
CA LYS A 182 26.73 -7.98 -13.71
C LYS A 182 25.26 -8.31 -13.49
N GLN A 183 24.73 -7.89 -12.35
CA GLN A 183 23.38 -8.22 -11.93
C GLN A 183 22.80 -7.14 -11.01
N VAL A 184 21.47 -7.14 -10.93
CA VAL A 184 20.70 -6.35 -9.98
C VAL A 184 19.95 -7.29 -9.04
N ARG A 185 20.15 -7.10 -7.73
CA ARG A 185 19.36 -7.75 -6.69
C ARG A 185 18.20 -6.86 -6.30
N MET A 186 17.01 -7.42 -6.34
CA MET A 186 15.76 -6.77 -6.00
C MET A 186 15.24 -7.35 -4.69
N VAL A 187 15.06 -6.50 -3.68
CA VAL A 187 14.65 -6.94 -2.35
C VAL A 187 13.40 -6.19 -1.89
N ILE A 188 12.35 -6.94 -1.58
CA ILE A 188 11.15 -6.44 -0.91
C ILE A 188 11.25 -6.75 0.58
N HIS A 189 11.05 -5.72 1.41
CA HIS A 189 10.98 -5.86 2.86
C HIS A 189 9.56 -5.59 3.35
N GLN A 190 8.90 -6.58 3.95
CA GLN A 190 7.58 -6.46 4.56
C GLN A 190 7.59 -6.82 6.05
N PRO A 191 8.20 -5.99 6.90
CA PRO A 191 8.46 -6.33 8.29
C PRO A 191 7.19 -6.59 9.10
N ARG A 192 6.10 -5.83 8.87
CA ARG A 192 4.80 -6.05 9.53
C ARG A 192 4.16 -7.39 9.21
N LEU A 193 4.61 -8.00 8.12
CA LEU A 193 4.20 -9.32 7.66
C LEU A 193 5.20 -10.42 8.02
N GLY A 194 6.31 -10.07 8.69
CA GLY A 194 7.44 -10.96 8.95
C GLY A 194 8.00 -11.57 7.67
N TYR A 195 7.96 -10.82 6.56
CA TYR A 195 8.23 -11.34 5.23
C TYR A 195 9.30 -10.52 4.51
N GLN A 196 10.16 -11.22 3.79
CA GLN A 196 11.16 -10.66 2.91
C GLN A 196 11.22 -11.53 1.65
N SER A 197 11.35 -10.89 0.50
CA SER A 197 11.52 -11.58 -0.79
C SER A 197 12.72 -10.99 -1.50
N GLU A 198 13.51 -11.84 -2.13
CA GLU A 198 14.59 -11.43 -3.02
C GLU A 198 14.46 -12.07 -4.40
N SER A 199 14.94 -11.36 -5.41
CA SER A 199 15.10 -11.86 -6.77
C SER A 199 16.35 -11.21 -7.36
N VAL A 200 17.05 -11.92 -8.24
CA VAL A 200 18.24 -11.40 -8.91
C VAL A 200 18.03 -11.49 -10.41
N LEU A 201 18.33 -10.40 -11.12
CA LEU A 201 18.33 -10.34 -12.57
C LEU A 201 19.74 -10.00 -13.04
N THR A 202 20.24 -10.70 -14.05
CA THR A 202 21.41 -10.27 -14.80
C THR A 202 21.11 -8.94 -15.51
N VAL A 203 22.15 -8.18 -15.86
CA VAL A 203 21.97 -6.96 -16.67
C VAL A 203 21.28 -7.25 -18.02
N GLU A 204 21.54 -8.42 -18.61
CA GLU A 204 20.89 -8.85 -19.85
C GLU A 204 19.38 -9.06 -19.66
N GLU A 205 18.97 -9.81 -18.64
CA GLU A 205 17.55 -10.01 -18.30
C GLU A 205 16.85 -8.69 -17.95
N LEU A 206 17.57 -7.76 -17.32
CA LEU A 206 17.04 -6.43 -17.02
C LEU A 206 16.81 -5.61 -18.30
N TYR A 207 17.68 -5.75 -19.30
CA TYR A 207 17.47 -5.15 -20.62
C TYR A 207 16.38 -5.85 -21.44
N ASP A 208 16.16 -7.15 -21.27
CA ASP A 208 14.96 -7.83 -21.78
C ASP A 208 13.69 -7.18 -21.21
N PHE A 209 13.63 -7.04 -19.88
CA PHE A 209 12.53 -6.34 -19.22
C PHE A 209 12.35 -4.91 -19.74
N ALA A 210 13.44 -4.15 -19.96
CA ALA A 210 13.36 -2.81 -20.53
C ALA A 210 12.69 -2.79 -21.92
N ARG A 211 12.94 -3.81 -22.76
CA ARG A 211 12.29 -3.94 -24.07
C ARG A 211 10.78 -4.13 -23.93
N ASP A 212 10.35 -4.98 -23.00
CA ASP A 212 8.93 -5.24 -22.74
C ASP A 212 8.21 -4.01 -22.17
N ALA A 213 8.86 -3.30 -21.24
CA ALA A 213 8.39 -2.03 -20.71
C ALA A 213 8.25 -1.00 -21.83
N LYS A 214 9.27 -0.84 -22.68
CA LYS A 214 9.25 0.07 -23.83
C LYS A 214 8.15 -0.26 -24.84
N ALA A 215 7.90 -1.55 -25.11
CA ALA A 215 6.79 -1.96 -25.97
C ALA A 215 5.44 -1.52 -25.38
N SER A 216 5.26 -1.69 -24.06
CA SER A 216 4.06 -1.23 -23.35
C SER A 216 3.88 0.29 -23.42
N VAL A 217 4.95 1.05 -23.17
CA VAL A 217 4.95 2.52 -23.31
C VAL A 217 4.59 2.96 -24.72
N THR A 218 5.22 2.35 -25.73
CA THR A 218 4.96 2.65 -27.14
C THR A 218 3.49 2.43 -27.49
N HIS A 219 2.92 1.31 -27.02
CA HIS A 219 1.51 0.99 -27.20
C HIS A 219 0.59 2.04 -26.55
N ILE A 220 0.86 2.41 -25.30
CA ILE A 220 0.10 3.45 -24.57
C ILE A 220 0.15 4.78 -25.33
N HIS A 221 1.33 5.23 -25.76
CA HIS A 221 1.46 6.48 -26.51
C HIS A 221 0.73 6.44 -27.86
N SER A 222 0.73 5.28 -28.54
CA SER A 222 -0.03 5.10 -29.79
C SER A 222 -1.53 5.22 -29.56
N LEU A 223 -2.06 4.62 -28.49
CA LEU A 223 -3.47 4.75 -28.12
C LEU A 223 -3.82 6.21 -27.81
N GLU A 224 -2.98 6.91 -27.05
CA GLU A 224 -3.22 8.30 -26.68
C GLU A 224 -3.27 9.22 -27.89
N ALA A 225 -2.27 9.11 -28.79
CA ALA A 225 -2.24 9.91 -30.01
C ALA A 225 -3.46 9.64 -30.90
N GLY A 226 -3.81 8.37 -31.11
CA GLY A 226 -4.95 8.01 -31.95
C GLY A 226 -6.30 8.45 -31.37
N LEU A 227 -6.49 8.36 -30.05
CA LEU A 227 -7.70 8.85 -29.38
C LEU A 227 -7.80 10.38 -29.42
N ASP A 228 -6.70 11.10 -29.23
CA ASP A 228 -6.67 12.57 -29.33
C ASP A 228 -6.96 13.05 -30.77
N GLU A 229 -6.58 12.26 -31.79
CA GLU A 229 -6.89 12.52 -33.21
C GLU A 229 -8.30 12.07 -33.64
N GLY A 230 -9.05 11.38 -32.76
CA GLY A 230 -10.38 10.85 -33.07
C GLY A 230 -10.36 9.66 -34.04
N ASP A 231 -9.26 8.91 -34.09
CA ASP A 231 -9.11 7.73 -34.94
C ASP A 231 -10.00 6.57 -34.43
N MET A 232 -10.94 6.13 -35.27
CA MET A 232 -11.79 4.98 -35.00
C MET A 232 -10.98 3.68 -34.81
N GLY A 233 -9.79 3.57 -35.41
CA GLY A 233 -8.87 2.47 -35.19
C GLY A 233 -8.36 2.43 -33.74
N ALA A 234 -8.03 3.59 -33.17
CA ALA A 234 -7.56 3.69 -31.79
C ALA A 234 -8.62 3.30 -30.75
N ILE A 235 -9.91 3.51 -31.05
CA ILE A 235 -11.01 3.03 -30.21
C ILE A 235 -11.06 1.50 -30.21
N ALA A 236 -10.92 0.86 -31.38
CA ALA A 236 -10.88 -0.60 -31.48
C ALA A 236 -9.62 -1.17 -30.80
N ASP A 237 -8.49 -0.50 -30.95
CA ASP A 237 -7.24 -0.89 -30.30
C ASP A 237 -7.33 -0.72 -28.78
N LEU A 238 -8.01 0.32 -28.28
CA LEU A 238 -8.26 0.53 -26.84
C LEU A 238 -9.01 -0.66 -26.23
N ASP A 239 -10.06 -1.15 -26.88
CA ASP A 239 -10.81 -2.32 -26.39
C ASP A 239 -9.94 -3.56 -26.27
N SER A 240 -9.04 -3.79 -27.25
CA SER A 240 -8.07 -4.89 -27.20
C SER A 240 -6.94 -4.68 -26.18
N SER A 241 -6.82 -3.47 -25.64
CA SER A 241 -5.78 -3.05 -24.70
C SER A 241 -6.20 -3.19 -23.23
N PHE A 242 -7.45 -3.59 -22.98
CA PHE A 242 -7.90 -3.98 -21.66
C PHE A 242 -7.48 -5.42 -21.36
N ASN A 243 -6.92 -5.62 -20.18
CA ASN A 243 -6.51 -6.91 -19.69
C ASN A 243 -6.92 -7.02 -18.21
N PRO A 244 -8.20 -7.30 -17.91
CA PRO A 244 -8.67 -7.39 -16.54
C PRO A 244 -8.04 -8.57 -15.80
N GLY A 245 -7.70 -8.38 -14.52
CA GLY A 245 -7.12 -9.42 -13.69
C GLY A 245 -6.70 -8.88 -12.33
N GLU A 246 -6.46 -9.79 -11.38
CA GLU A 246 -6.29 -9.43 -9.97
C GLU A 246 -5.23 -8.34 -9.76
N LYS A 247 -4.00 -8.53 -10.26
CA LYS A 247 -2.88 -7.62 -10.01
C LYS A 247 -3.14 -6.21 -10.53
N GLN A 248 -3.47 -6.09 -11.82
CA GLN A 248 -3.64 -4.81 -12.51
C GLN A 248 -4.95 -4.09 -12.12
N CYS A 249 -6.00 -4.83 -11.74
CA CYS A 249 -7.27 -4.23 -11.35
C CYS A 249 -7.37 -3.93 -9.85
N HIS A 250 -6.55 -4.54 -8.97
CA HIS A 250 -6.67 -4.34 -7.52
C HIS A 250 -6.56 -2.87 -7.12
N TRP A 251 -5.58 -2.15 -7.69
CA TRP A 251 -5.28 -0.75 -7.42
C TRP A 251 -5.65 0.18 -8.58
N CYS A 252 -6.47 -0.28 -9.53
CA CYS A 252 -6.93 0.51 -10.66
C CYS A 252 -7.97 1.53 -10.19
N LYS A 253 -7.77 2.82 -10.46
CA LYS A 253 -8.74 3.86 -10.05
C LYS A 253 -10.08 3.71 -10.77
N ALA A 254 -10.03 3.23 -12.02
CA ALA A 254 -11.20 2.98 -12.84
C ALA A 254 -11.92 1.65 -12.51
N LYS A 255 -11.44 0.85 -11.54
CA LYS A 255 -11.97 -0.50 -11.24
C LYS A 255 -13.49 -0.54 -11.09
N ALA A 256 -14.08 0.48 -10.45
CA ALA A 256 -15.53 0.53 -10.20
C ALA A 256 -16.37 0.71 -11.48
N THR A 257 -15.83 1.41 -12.48
CA THR A 257 -16.54 1.79 -13.71
C THR A 257 -15.96 1.14 -14.97
N CYS A 258 -14.92 0.33 -14.84
CA CYS A 258 -14.22 -0.30 -15.96
C CYS A 258 -15.09 -1.35 -16.66
N PRO A 259 -15.50 -1.13 -17.92
CA PRO A 259 -16.38 -2.06 -18.64
C PRO A 259 -15.70 -3.42 -18.88
N ALA A 260 -14.40 -3.43 -19.15
CA ALA A 260 -13.65 -4.67 -19.35
C ALA A 260 -13.57 -5.54 -18.08
N LEU A 261 -13.41 -4.93 -16.91
CA LEU A 261 -13.42 -5.67 -15.64
C LEU A 261 -14.81 -6.21 -15.33
N GLN A 262 -15.86 -5.42 -15.57
CA GLN A 262 -17.24 -5.88 -15.41
C GLN A 262 -17.51 -7.11 -16.29
N LYS A 263 -17.18 -7.01 -17.58
CA LYS A 263 -17.26 -8.13 -18.54
C LYS A 263 -16.53 -9.38 -18.02
N HIS A 264 -15.29 -9.23 -17.58
CA HIS A 264 -14.50 -10.34 -17.06
C HIS A 264 -15.09 -10.99 -15.81
N LEU A 265 -15.60 -10.20 -14.87
CA LEU A 265 -16.26 -10.72 -13.66
C LEU A 265 -17.54 -11.48 -14.02
N VAL A 266 -18.36 -10.94 -14.92
CA VAL A 266 -19.59 -11.60 -15.39
C VAL A 266 -19.27 -12.90 -16.09
N GLU A 267 -18.31 -12.92 -17.02
CA GLU A 267 -17.90 -14.15 -17.72
C GLU A 267 -17.38 -15.21 -16.76
N THR A 268 -16.58 -14.80 -15.76
CA THR A 268 -16.04 -15.69 -14.74
C THR A 268 -17.14 -16.29 -13.86
N ILE A 269 -18.14 -15.49 -13.48
CA ILE A 269 -19.25 -15.94 -12.63
C ILE A 269 -20.26 -16.75 -13.46
N ALA A 270 -20.72 -16.22 -14.58
CA ALA A 270 -21.76 -16.83 -15.42
C ALA A 270 -21.31 -18.13 -16.09
N GLY A 271 -20.01 -18.31 -16.36
CA GLY A 271 -19.44 -19.55 -16.87
C GLY A 271 -19.64 -20.76 -15.94
N GLU A 272 -19.92 -20.53 -14.66
CA GLU A 272 -20.21 -21.60 -13.67
C GLU A 272 -21.70 -21.92 -13.51
N PHE A 273 -22.61 -21.17 -14.13
CA PHE A 273 -24.05 -21.37 -14.05
C PHE A 273 -24.65 -21.60 -15.44
N GLU A 274 -24.91 -22.87 -15.80
CA GLU A 274 -25.49 -23.25 -17.10
C GLU A 274 -26.81 -22.50 -17.43
N ASP A 275 -27.62 -22.16 -16.42
CA ASP A 275 -28.92 -21.50 -16.57
C ASP A 275 -28.83 -19.97 -16.79
N LEU A 276 -27.68 -19.35 -16.46
CA LEU A 276 -27.44 -17.92 -16.65
C LEU A 276 -27.00 -17.58 -18.09
N THR A 277 -26.55 -18.58 -18.86
CA THR A 277 -26.12 -18.38 -20.26
C THR A 277 -27.25 -18.01 -21.22
N GLN A 278 -28.52 -18.13 -20.81
CA GLN A 278 -29.70 -17.75 -21.60
C GLN A 278 -30.17 -16.30 -21.37
N LEU A 279 -29.65 -15.63 -20.35
CA LEU A 279 -29.93 -14.23 -20.08
C LEU A 279 -28.76 -13.40 -20.60
N ASP A 280 -29.03 -12.26 -21.24
CA ASP A 280 -27.97 -11.29 -21.61
C ASP A 280 -27.51 -10.52 -20.35
N LEU A 281 -27.06 -11.27 -19.34
CA LEU A 281 -26.59 -10.76 -18.06
C LEU A 281 -25.39 -9.84 -18.24
N GLN A 282 -24.63 -10.04 -19.33
CA GLN A 282 -23.50 -9.20 -19.65
C GLN A 282 -23.96 -7.79 -20.03
N GLU A 283 -24.94 -7.65 -20.93
CA GLU A 283 -25.52 -6.36 -21.27
C GLU A 283 -26.28 -5.75 -20.07
N GLU A 284 -27.08 -6.53 -19.34
CA GLU A 284 -27.84 -6.04 -18.19
C GLU A 284 -26.95 -5.56 -17.03
N ILE A 285 -25.88 -6.29 -16.68
CA ILE A 285 -24.95 -5.89 -15.61
C ILE A 285 -24.09 -4.70 -16.05
N THR A 286 -23.64 -4.66 -17.30
CA THR A 286 -22.89 -3.51 -17.84
C THR A 286 -23.76 -2.25 -17.79
N ASN A 287 -24.99 -2.33 -18.25
CA ASN A 287 -25.95 -1.21 -18.22
C ASN A 287 -26.29 -0.80 -16.78
N ALA A 288 -26.54 -1.75 -15.88
CA ALA A 288 -26.83 -1.46 -14.49
C ALA A 288 -25.64 -0.81 -13.77
N THR A 289 -24.41 -1.23 -14.06
CA THR A 289 -23.21 -0.69 -13.39
C THR A 289 -22.84 0.70 -13.91
N ALA A 290 -22.93 0.93 -15.22
CA ALA A 290 -22.71 2.26 -15.80
C ALA A 290 -23.70 3.31 -15.26
N GLN A 291 -24.90 2.88 -14.85
CA GLN A 291 -25.91 3.75 -14.28
C GLN A 291 -25.74 4.00 -12.77
N VAL A 292 -24.84 3.31 -12.07
CA VAL A 292 -24.65 3.47 -10.61
C VAL A 292 -24.44 4.93 -10.19
N PRO A 293 -23.58 5.74 -10.85
CA PRO A 293 -23.42 7.16 -10.50
C PRO A 293 -24.67 8.01 -10.74
N SER A 294 -25.61 7.52 -11.57
CA SER A 294 -26.86 8.19 -11.95
C SER A 294 -28.10 7.60 -11.27
N PHE A 295 -27.94 6.63 -10.36
CA PHE A 295 -29.07 6.05 -9.66
C PHE A 295 -29.66 7.00 -8.63
N GLU A 296 -30.99 7.02 -8.56
CA GLU A 296 -31.71 7.74 -7.52
C GLU A 296 -31.39 7.12 -6.14
N ASN A 297 -31.46 7.94 -5.09
CA ASN A 297 -31.11 7.53 -3.73
C ASN A 297 -31.88 6.30 -3.26
N GLU A 298 -33.14 6.14 -3.67
CA GLU A 298 -33.95 4.97 -3.34
C GLU A 298 -33.42 3.69 -4.00
N GLN A 299 -32.84 3.78 -5.20
CA GLN A 299 -32.20 2.65 -5.88
C GLN A 299 -30.91 2.27 -5.16
N LEU A 300 -30.06 3.25 -4.86
CA LEU A 300 -28.82 3.06 -4.11
C LEU A 300 -29.09 2.43 -2.74
N SER A 301 -30.12 2.87 -2.02
CA SER A 301 -30.53 2.31 -0.73
C SER A 301 -30.89 0.82 -0.83
N ARG A 302 -31.69 0.42 -1.83
CA ARG A 302 -32.06 -0.99 -2.03
C ARG A 302 -30.84 -1.85 -2.35
N MET A 303 -29.91 -1.36 -3.17
CA MET A 303 -28.68 -2.09 -3.51
C MET A 303 -27.75 -2.19 -2.29
N TYR A 304 -27.57 -1.10 -1.55
CA TYR A 304 -26.75 -1.05 -0.34
C TYR A 304 -27.24 -2.03 0.72
N ALA A 305 -28.56 -2.19 0.87
CA ALA A 305 -29.17 -3.13 1.80
C ALA A 305 -28.85 -4.61 1.52
N VAL A 306 -28.46 -4.95 0.28
CA VAL A 306 -28.12 -6.33 -0.13
C VAL A 306 -26.65 -6.67 0.14
N ILE A 307 -25.77 -5.68 0.31
CA ILE A 307 -24.34 -5.89 0.54
C ILE A 307 -24.05 -6.89 1.67
N PRO A 308 -24.65 -6.80 2.87
CA PRO A 308 -24.36 -7.74 3.95
C PRO A 308 -24.70 -9.20 3.61
N LEU A 309 -25.70 -9.42 2.76
CA LEU A 309 -26.08 -10.75 2.29
C LEU A 309 -25.03 -11.32 1.34
N LEU A 310 -24.51 -10.50 0.41
CA LEU A 310 -23.43 -10.88 -0.50
C LEU A 310 -22.14 -11.17 0.26
N GLU A 311 -21.76 -10.32 1.22
CA GLU A 311 -20.61 -10.58 2.10
C GLU A 311 -20.75 -11.90 2.88
N GLY A 312 -21.96 -12.19 3.35
CA GLY A 312 -22.28 -13.46 4.01
C GLY A 312 -22.09 -14.67 3.09
N TRP A 313 -22.54 -14.56 1.83
CA TRP A 313 -22.35 -15.62 0.84
C TRP A 313 -20.88 -15.81 0.46
N ILE A 314 -20.13 -14.72 0.24
CA ILE A 314 -18.68 -14.77 -0.02
C ILE A 314 -17.96 -15.50 1.12
N LYS A 315 -18.27 -15.16 2.38
CA LYS A 315 -17.71 -15.85 3.56
C LYS A 315 -18.09 -17.33 3.63
N ALA A 316 -19.30 -17.68 3.19
CA ALA A 316 -19.74 -19.07 3.16
C ALA A 316 -18.98 -19.90 2.12
N VAL A 317 -18.71 -19.31 0.93
CA VAL A 317 -17.85 -19.93 -0.10
C VAL A 317 -16.44 -20.13 0.45
N ASP A 318 -15.83 -19.08 1.02
CA ASP A 318 -14.51 -19.14 1.64
C ASP A 318 -14.42 -20.24 2.72
N SER A 319 -15.39 -20.28 3.63
CA SER A 319 -15.45 -21.28 4.71
C SER A 319 -15.59 -22.71 4.15
N THR A 320 -16.37 -22.88 3.07
CA THR A 320 -16.58 -24.18 2.43
C THR A 320 -15.30 -24.68 1.75
N VAL A 321 -14.60 -23.79 1.03
CA VAL A 321 -13.29 -24.10 0.42
C VAL A 321 -12.30 -24.55 1.49
N HIS A 322 -12.17 -23.79 2.58
CA HIS A 322 -11.31 -24.15 3.72
C HIS A 322 -11.69 -25.51 4.31
N GLN A 323 -12.98 -25.75 4.55
CA GLN A 323 -13.46 -27.03 5.10
C GLN A 323 -13.10 -28.21 4.20
N LYS A 324 -13.34 -28.10 2.89
CA LYS A 324 -13.03 -29.15 1.92
C LYS A 324 -11.54 -29.43 1.82
N MET A 325 -10.72 -28.38 1.75
CA MET A 325 -9.27 -28.52 1.70
C MET A 325 -8.69 -29.08 3.01
N HIS A 326 -9.25 -28.72 4.16
CA HIS A 326 -8.90 -29.33 5.45
C HIS A 326 -9.30 -30.81 5.52
N ALA A 327 -10.36 -31.22 4.82
CA ALA A 327 -10.76 -32.62 4.68
C ALA A 327 -9.90 -33.41 3.65
N GLY A 328 -8.93 -32.74 3.00
CA GLY A 328 -8.04 -33.36 2.02
C GLY A 328 -8.60 -33.41 0.59
N GLU A 329 -9.73 -32.74 0.32
CA GLU A 329 -10.24 -32.59 -1.03
C GLU A 329 -9.42 -31.55 -1.82
N ALA A 330 -9.14 -31.83 -3.09
CA ALA A 330 -8.48 -30.89 -3.97
C ALA A 330 -9.49 -29.88 -4.55
N ILE A 331 -9.17 -28.59 -4.46
CA ILE A 331 -9.90 -27.52 -5.14
C ILE A 331 -9.02 -27.06 -6.31
N PRO A 332 -9.43 -27.26 -7.58
CA PRO A 332 -8.63 -26.87 -8.74
C PRO A 332 -8.19 -25.41 -8.70
N GLY A 333 -6.92 -25.14 -9.00
CA GLY A 333 -6.34 -23.79 -8.98
C GLY A 333 -5.85 -23.31 -7.61
N PHE A 334 -6.21 -23.99 -6.52
CA PHE A 334 -5.86 -23.56 -5.15
C PHE A 334 -5.09 -24.64 -4.39
N LYS A 335 -4.20 -24.22 -3.49
CA LYS A 335 -3.45 -25.11 -2.59
C LYS A 335 -3.47 -24.59 -1.16
N MET A 336 -3.54 -25.50 -0.19
CA MET A 336 -3.40 -25.16 1.22
C MET A 336 -1.90 -25.03 1.54
N VAL A 337 -1.51 -23.90 2.10
CA VAL A 337 -0.12 -23.63 2.52
C VAL A 337 -0.08 -23.35 4.01
N GLN A 338 1.06 -23.59 4.64
CA GLN A 338 1.22 -23.25 6.04
C GLN A 338 1.11 -21.73 6.22
N GLY A 339 0.22 -21.29 7.11
CA GLY A 339 0.14 -19.90 7.52
C GLY A 339 1.46 -19.42 8.13
N LYS A 340 1.60 -18.10 8.27
CA LYS A 340 2.79 -17.51 8.88
C LYS A 340 3.01 -18.05 10.30
N LYS A 341 4.28 -18.22 10.67
CA LYS A 341 4.64 -18.54 12.05
C LYS A 341 4.11 -17.42 12.95
N GLY A 342 3.41 -17.79 14.03
CA GLY A 342 2.98 -16.83 15.04
C GLY A 342 4.17 -16.11 15.68
N ASN A 343 3.89 -15.02 16.39
CA ASN A 343 4.91 -14.24 17.08
C ASN A 343 5.74 -15.14 18.01
N ARG A 344 7.06 -14.92 18.02
CA ARG A 344 7.94 -15.57 18.99
C ARG A 344 7.51 -15.11 20.38
N ALA A 345 7.24 -16.05 21.27
CA ALA A 345 6.90 -15.79 22.65
C ALA A 345 7.84 -16.60 23.55
N TRP A 346 8.13 -16.07 24.74
CA TRP A 346 8.83 -16.83 25.76
C TRP A 346 7.99 -18.06 26.14
N THR A 347 8.63 -19.23 26.17
CA THR A 347 7.96 -20.46 26.60
C THR A 347 7.53 -20.37 28.07
N ASP A 348 8.35 -19.72 28.89
CA ASP A 348 8.08 -19.32 30.27
C ASP A 348 8.64 -17.92 30.50
N ALA A 349 7.77 -16.95 30.76
CA ALA A 349 8.18 -15.56 30.94
C ALA A 349 8.97 -15.34 32.24
N GLU A 350 8.68 -16.09 33.31
CA GLU A 350 9.39 -15.95 34.58
C GLU A 350 10.80 -16.55 34.50
N GLU A 351 10.94 -17.68 33.80
CA GLU A 351 12.25 -18.29 33.56
C GLU A 351 13.12 -17.40 32.67
N ALA A 352 12.54 -16.85 31.59
CA ALA A 352 13.20 -15.88 30.73
C ALA A 352 13.64 -14.65 31.54
N GLU A 353 12.76 -14.09 32.37
CA GLU A 353 13.08 -12.93 33.21
C GLU A 353 14.22 -13.22 34.20
N LYS A 354 14.20 -14.38 34.87
CA LYS A 354 15.28 -14.81 35.79
C LYS A 354 16.61 -14.94 35.05
N LEU A 355 16.59 -15.52 33.86
CA LEU A 355 17.78 -15.68 33.02
C LEU A 355 18.34 -14.32 32.59
N LEU A 356 17.49 -13.41 32.10
CA LEU A 356 17.87 -12.06 31.71
C LEU A 356 18.43 -11.26 32.91
N LYS A 357 17.83 -11.38 34.10
CA LYS A 357 18.38 -10.82 35.35
C LYS A 357 19.76 -11.38 35.68
N SER A 358 19.96 -12.69 35.50
CA SER A 358 21.26 -13.33 35.78
C SER A 358 22.38 -12.84 34.86
N MET A 359 22.03 -12.44 33.63
CA MET A 359 22.91 -11.81 32.65
C MET A 359 23.20 -10.33 32.95
N ARG A 360 22.60 -9.78 34.03
CA ARG A 360 22.76 -8.39 34.49
C ARG A 360 22.29 -7.35 33.47
N LEU A 361 21.28 -7.68 32.67
CA LEU A 361 20.57 -6.68 31.86
C LEU A 361 19.89 -5.66 32.78
N LYS A 362 19.88 -4.39 32.36
CA LYS A 362 19.13 -3.34 33.04
C LYS A 362 17.63 -3.58 32.83
N THR A 363 16.78 -3.07 33.73
CA THR A 363 15.31 -3.15 33.61
C THR A 363 14.82 -2.65 32.26
N GLU A 364 15.35 -1.52 31.78
CA GLU A 364 15.03 -0.92 30.47
C GLU A 364 15.43 -1.81 29.27
N GLN A 365 16.36 -2.75 29.45
CA GLN A 365 16.77 -3.73 28.42
C GLN A 365 15.98 -5.03 28.50
N MET A 366 15.27 -5.26 29.61
CA MET A 366 14.44 -6.44 29.81
C MET A 366 12.96 -6.17 29.54
N TYR A 367 12.54 -4.90 29.61
CA TYR A 367 11.17 -4.48 29.58
C TYR A 367 10.99 -3.26 28.68
N ASP A 368 10.05 -3.35 27.75
CA ASP A 368 9.61 -2.21 26.94
C ASP A 368 8.61 -1.38 27.75
N LEU A 369 9.12 -0.39 28.49
CA LEU A 369 8.32 0.47 29.37
C LEU A 369 7.67 1.61 28.58
N LYS A 370 6.35 1.55 28.37
CA LYS A 370 5.56 2.62 27.75
C LYS A 370 4.83 3.49 28.77
N LEU A 371 4.61 4.76 28.42
CA LEU A 371 3.66 5.62 29.13
C LEU A 371 2.28 4.95 29.15
N ILE A 372 1.67 4.88 30.33
CA ILE A 372 0.36 4.25 30.50
C ILE A 372 -0.73 5.02 29.73
N SER A 373 -1.67 4.29 29.14
CA SER A 373 -2.81 4.91 28.45
C SER A 373 -3.70 5.67 29.43
N PRO A 374 -4.49 6.65 28.96
CA PRO A 374 -5.52 7.31 29.79
C PRO A 374 -6.44 6.32 30.51
N THR A 375 -6.80 5.20 29.87
CA THR A 375 -7.59 4.13 30.47
C THR A 375 -6.87 3.46 31.65
N LYS A 376 -5.58 3.17 31.50
CA LYS A 376 -4.78 2.54 32.57
C LYS A 376 -4.49 3.54 33.70
N ALA A 377 -4.29 4.82 33.39
CA ALA A 377 -4.21 5.88 34.39
C ALA A 377 -5.54 6.03 35.17
N ALA A 378 -6.69 5.94 34.50
CA ALA A 378 -8.01 5.94 35.15
C ALA A 378 -8.20 4.72 36.06
N ALA A 379 -7.68 3.55 35.68
CA ALA A 379 -7.69 2.37 36.55
C ALA A 379 -6.86 2.61 37.81
N LEU A 380 -5.66 3.19 37.70
CA LEU A 380 -4.82 3.55 38.85
C LEU A 380 -5.44 4.62 39.75
N GLN A 381 -6.28 5.50 39.21
CA GLN A 381 -7.10 6.41 40.02
C GLN A 381 -8.15 5.63 40.83
N LYS A 382 -8.83 4.67 40.21
CA LYS A 382 -9.83 3.81 40.90
C LYS A 382 -9.20 2.95 41.99
N GLU A 383 -7.94 2.55 41.81
CA GLU A 383 -7.12 1.84 42.80
C GLU A 383 -6.51 2.77 43.87
N GLU A 384 -6.84 4.05 43.85
CA GLU A 384 -6.34 5.09 44.77
C GLU A 384 -4.82 5.33 44.73
N VAL A 385 -4.12 4.78 43.73
CA VAL A 385 -2.70 5.04 43.47
C VAL A 385 -2.49 6.47 42.96
N ILE A 386 -3.40 6.95 42.10
CA ILE A 386 -3.45 8.33 41.64
C ILE A 386 -4.56 9.04 42.41
N GLY A 387 -4.18 10.01 43.25
CA GLY A 387 -5.14 10.75 44.07
C GLY A 387 -6.06 11.66 43.24
N PRO A 388 -7.25 12.02 43.76
CA PRO A 388 -8.23 12.84 43.03
C PRO A 388 -7.67 14.17 42.49
N ARG A 389 -6.78 14.83 43.25
CA ARG A 389 -6.14 16.10 42.84
C ARG A 389 -5.12 15.91 41.71
N GLN A 390 -4.48 14.75 41.63
CA GLN A 390 -3.53 14.42 40.56
C GLN A 390 -4.29 14.03 39.29
N TRP A 391 -5.41 13.31 39.44
CA TRP A 391 -6.27 12.95 38.31
C TRP A 391 -6.72 14.16 37.51
N THR A 392 -7.17 15.24 38.17
CA THR A 392 -7.60 16.46 37.48
C THR A 392 -6.53 17.04 36.55
N LYS A 393 -5.24 16.86 36.88
CA LYS A 393 -4.13 17.32 36.02
C LYS A 393 -3.90 16.38 34.83
N ILE A 394 -4.08 15.07 35.03
CA ILE A 394 -3.92 14.05 33.98
C ILE A 394 -5.10 14.10 33.01
N GLU A 395 -6.32 14.24 33.54
CA GLU A 395 -7.56 14.34 32.77
C GLU A 395 -7.54 15.53 31.80
N ALA A 396 -6.95 16.65 32.21
CA ALA A 396 -6.75 17.82 31.36
C ALA A 396 -5.81 17.58 30.15
N LEU A 397 -5.06 16.47 30.12
CA LEU A 397 -4.19 16.08 29.01
C LEU A 397 -4.85 15.07 28.06
N ILE A 398 -6.07 14.61 28.35
CA ILE A 398 -6.79 13.63 27.52
C ILE A 398 -7.54 14.38 26.41
N THR A 399 -7.23 14.07 25.16
CA THR A 399 -8.02 14.48 23.99
C THR A 399 -8.72 13.27 23.39
N GLN A 400 -9.91 13.49 22.84
CA GLN A 400 -10.67 12.47 22.13
C GLN A 400 -11.31 13.13 20.90
N ALA A 401 -10.93 12.69 19.71
CA ALA A 401 -11.58 13.09 18.48
C ALA A 401 -12.92 12.36 18.32
N ASP A 402 -13.84 12.97 17.58
CA ASP A 402 -15.09 12.33 17.21
C ASP A 402 -14.85 11.12 16.30
N GLY A 403 -15.72 10.11 16.42
CA GLY A 403 -15.67 8.93 15.55
C GLY A 403 -15.96 9.32 14.10
N LYS A 404 -15.23 8.72 13.15
CA LYS A 404 -15.43 8.95 11.71
C LYS A 404 -16.88 8.64 11.30
N PRO A 405 -17.52 9.45 10.43
CA PRO A 405 -18.84 9.16 9.90
C PRO A 405 -18.89 7.77 9.24
N THR A 406 -19.97 7.02 9.49
CA THR A 406 -20.24 5.73 8.84
C THR A 406 -21.69 5.66 8.43
N VAL A 407 -21.97 5.03 7.28
CA VAL A 407 -23.34 4.74 6.85
C VAL A 407 -23.92 3.66 7.77
N ALA A 408 -25.13 3.88 8.27
CA ALA A 408 -25.86 2.94 9.10
C ALA A 408 -27.36 2.97 8.74
N PRO A 409 -28.12 1.89 8.98
CA PRO A 409 -29.57 1.90 8.78
C PRO A 409 -30.26 2.94 9.65
N GLU A 410 -31.43 3.45 9.24
CA GLU A 410 -32.22 4.38 10.07
C GLU A 410 -32.64 3.79 11.42
N SER A 411 -32.65 2.46 11.55
CA SER A 411 -32.89 1.78 12.83
C SER A 411 -31.70 1.85 13.79
N ASP A 412 -30.54 2.32 13.34
CA ASP A 412 -29.39 2.56 14.21
C ASP A 412 -29.75 3.65 15.23
N LYS A 413 -29.39 3.39 16.50
CA LYS A 413 -29.75 4.29 17.60
C LYS A 413 -28.89 5.55 17.66
N ARG A 414 -27.78 5.59 16.92
CA ARG A 414 -26.88 6.74 16.87
C ARG A 414 -27.57 7.90 16.11
N PRO A 415 -27.44 9.15 16.59
CA PRO A 415 -28.02 10.30 15.90
C PRO A 415 -27.36 10.47 14.52
N ALA A 416 -28.15 10.87 13.53
CA ALA A 416 -27.64 11.21 12.20
C ALA A 416 -26.75 12.46 12.27
N LEU A 417 -25.67 12.47 11.49
CA LEU A 417 -24.76 13.62 11.38
C LEU A 417 -25.32 14.63 10.37
N ASP A 418 -25.25 15.93 10.68
CA ASP A 418 -25.57 17.02 9.76
C ASP A 418 -24.40 17.25 8.79
N MET A 419 -24.42 16.56 7.65
CA MET A 419 -23.40 16.66 6.62
C MET A 419 -23.70 17.84 5.68
N LYS A 420 -23.29 19.06 6.06
CA LYS A 420 -23.36 20.21 5.15
C LYS A 420 -22.17 20.20 4.17
N PRO A 421 -22.39 20.45 2.87
CA PRO A 421 -21.28 20.67 1.95
C PRO A 421 -20.52 21.93 2.40
N GLN A 422 -19.23 21.79 2.69
CA GLN A 422 -18.34 22.94 2.95
C GLN A 422 -18.04 23.61 1.60
N PHE A 423 -18.80 24.65 1.27
CA PHE A 423 -18.39 25.59 0.25
C PHE A 423 -17.52 26.66 0.92
N GLU A 424 -16.21 26.64 0.65
CA GLU A 424 -15.37 27.81 0.92
C GLU A 424 -15.81 28.93 -0.01
N ASP A 425 -16.29 30.01 0.59
CA ASP A 425 -16.80 31.19 -0.09
C ASP A 425 -15.61 31.96 -0.70
N LEU A 426 -15.24 31.62 -1.93
CA LEU A 426 -14.30 32.38 -2.75
C LEU A 426 -14.97 33.71 -3.17
N THR A 427 -15.06 34.64 -2.23
CA THR A 427 -15.33 36.04 -2.55
C THR A 427 -14.09 36.62 -3.24
N VAL A 428 -14.15 36.64 -4.57
CA VAL A 428 -13.25 37.44 -5.40
C VAL A 428 -13.58 38.90 -5.11
N SER A 429 -12.72 39.60 -4.37
CA SER A 429 -12.76 41.05 -4.31
C SER A 429 -12.27 41.60 -5.65
N GLU A 430 -13.13 42.35 -6.33
CA GLU A 430 -12.85 43.13 -7.55
C GLU A 430 -11.69 44.12 -7.38
#